data_AF-A0A9R0ZBS7-F1
#
_entry.id   AF-A0A9R0ZBS7-F1
#
_cell.length_a   1.000
_cell.length_b   1.000
_cell.length_c   1.000
_cell.angle_alpha   90.00
_cell.angle_beta   90.00
_cell.angle_gamma   90.00
#
_symmetry.space_group_name_H-M   'P 1'
#
loop_
_entity.id
_entity.type
_entity.pdbx_description
1 polymer ?
#
loop_
_entity_poly.entity_id
_entity_poly.type
_entity_poly.pdbx_seq_one_letter_code
_entity_poly.pdbx_strand_id
1 'polypeptide(L)'
;MICQVGKSYVCNEWRQDLITFSQFLERMSSPDCSANLTYLAQHPLFDQIKELREDIVVPEYCYAGGGKLQSLNAWFGPHGTVTPLHHDPHHNLFAQVSDE
;
A
#
# COMPACT_ATOMS: atom_id res chain seq x y z
N MET A 1 1.20 -6.46 10.16
CA MET A 1 1.30 -6.00 8.75
C MET A 1 2.74 -5.63 8.48
N ILE A 2 3.25 -5.93 7.29
CA ILE A 2 4.61 -5.53 6.90
C ILE A 2 4.52 -4.13 6.30
N CYS A 3 5.22 -3.17 6.89
CA CYS A 3 5.24 -1.78 6.43
C CYS A 3 6.66 -1.39 6.03
N GLN A 4 6.77 -0.60 4.96
CA GLN A 4 8.04 0.00 4.54
C GLN A 4 8.30 1.24 5.41
N VAL A 5 9.49 1.35 5.98
CA VAL A 5 9.91 2.51 6.78
C VAL A 5 11.08 3.20 6.09
N GLY A 6 10.99 4.51 5.93
CA GLY A 6 11.93 5.35 5.18
C GLY A 6 11.35 5.84 3.85
N LYS A 7 12.06 6.75 3.16
CA LYS A 7 11.56 7.43 1.95
C LYS A 7 11.23 6.48 0.79
N SER A 8 12.09 5.50 0.57
CA SER A 8 11.97 4.58 -0.57
C SER A 8 12.89 3.38 -0.42
N TYR A 9 12.55 2.23 -1.03
CA TYR A 9 13.37 1.01 -1.03
C TYR A 9 14.73 1.14 -1.71
N VAL A 10 15.01 2.26 -2.38
CA VAL A 10 16.34 2.58 -2.93
C VAL A 10 17.24 3.34 -1.97
N CYS A 11 16.74 3.77 -0.80
CA CYS A 11 17.50 4.51 0.20
C CYS A 11 18.13 3.59 1.24
N ASN A 12 19.34 3.92 1.72
CA ASN A 12 20.08 3.11 2.70
C ASN A 12 19.37 2.95 4.06
N GLU A 13 18.48 3.90 4.42
CA GLU A 13 17.74 3.88 5.68
C GLU A 13 16.45 3.06 5.61
N TRP A 14 16.13 2.52 4.43
CA TRP A 14 14.90 1.77 4.22
C TRP A 14 14.93 0.42 4.95
N ARG A 15 13.81 0.08 5.57
CA ARG A 15 13.60 -1.22 6.21
C ARG A 15 12.14 -1.65 6.13
N GLN A 16 11.90 -2.91 6.49
CA GLN A 16 10.56 -3.44 6.69
C GLN A 16 10.33 -3.74 8.16
N ASP A 17 9.25 -3.19 8.71
CA ASP A 17 8.82 -3.45 10.08
C ASP A 17 7.53 -4.29 10.08
N LEU A 18 7.45 -5.30 10.94
CA LEU A 18 6.19 -6.00 11.24
C LEU A 18 5.51 -5.31 12.42
N ILE A 19 4.44 -4.55 12.15
CA ILE A 19 3.70 -3.77 13.15
C ILE A 19 2.20 -4.04 13.10
N THR A 20 1.48 -3.70 14.17
CA THR A 20 0.01 -3.72 14.18
C THR A 20 -0.57 -2.56 13.37
N PHE A 21 -1.85 -2.66 13.01
CA PHE A 21 -2.55 -1.56 12.35
C PHE A 21 -2.63 -0.31 13.24
N SER A 22 -2.83 -0.48 14.56
CA SER A 22 -2.82 0.65 15.51
C SER A 22 -1.47 1.39 15.54
N GLN A 23 -0.37 0.65 15.61
CA GLN A 23 0.98 1.23 15.58
C GLN A 23 1.26 1.94 14.25
N PHE A 24 0.73 1.42 13.14
CA PHE A 24 0.82 2.09 11.84
C PHE A 24 0.09 3.44 11.85
N LEU A 25 -1.15 3.49 12.36
CA LEU A 25 -1.93 4.74 12.48
C LEU A 25 -1.25 5.77 13.40
N GLU A 26 -0.67 5.31 14.52
CA GLU A 26 0.11 6.16 15.44
C GLU A 26 1.32 6.78 14.73
N ARG A 27 2.06 5.98 13.94
CA ARG A 27 3.22 6.46 13.17
C ARG A 27 2.82 7.48 12.10
N MET A 28 1.69 7.27 11.41
CA MET A 28 1.21 8.23 10.41
C MET A 28 0.73 9.55 11.00
N SER A 29 0.19 9.53 12.22
CA SER A 29 -0.32 10.72 12.90
C SER A 29 0.78 11.53 13.58
N SER A 30 2.00 11.00 13.66
CA SER A 30 3.13 11.66 14.32
C SER A 30 3.63 12.85 13.48
N PRO A 31 3.81 14.03 14.10
CA PRO A 31 4.33 15.22 13.41
C PRO A 31 5.83 15.16 13.08
N ASP A 32 6.57 14.18 13.62
CA ASP A 32 8.02 14.09 13.46
C ASP A 32 8.44 13.59 12.07
N CYS A 33 9.05 14.50 11.32
CA CYS A 33 9.43 14.40 9.92
C CYS A 33 10.39 13.25 9.56
N SER A 34 10.05 12.55 8.48
CA SER A 34 10.90 11.73 7.59
C SER A 34 11.55 10.45 8.14
N ALA A 35 12.05 10.42 9.38
CA ALA A 35 12.83 9.28 9.89
C ALA A 35 11.97 8.02 10.11
N ASN A 36 10.68 8.20 10.42
CA ASN A 36 9.72 7.11 10.62
C ASN A 36 8.59 7.14 9.58
N LEU A 37 8.83 7.74 8.40
CA LEU A 37 7.88 7.70 7.29
C LEU A 37 7.51 6.24 7.02
N THR A 38 6.26 5.87 7.29
CA THR A 38 5.81 4.48 7.25
C THR A 38 4.77 4.34 6.15
N TYR A 39 5.02 3.44 5.22
CA TYR A 39 4.22 3.22 4.03
C TYR A 39 3.77 1.75 3.98
N LEU A 40 2.46 1.54 4.03
CA LEU A 40 1.86 0.24 3.75
C LEU A 40 1.70 0.13 2.23
N ALA A 41 2.72 -0.41 1.56
CA ALA A 41 2.75 -0.57 0.12
C ALA A 41 2.46 -2.01 -0.30
N GLN A 42 1.66 -2.19 -1.35
CA GLN A 42 1.43 -3.48 -1.98
C GLN A 42 0.97 -4.57 -0.99
N HIS A 43 0.12 -4.20 -0.04
CA HIS A 43 -0.31 -5.08 1.05
C HIS A 43 -1.72 -5.62 0.79
N PRO A 44 -1.98 -6.94 0.95
CA PRO A 44 -3.31 -7.53 0.75
C PRO A 44 -4.23 -7.22 1.95
N LEU A 45 -4.51 -5.93 2.16
CA LEU A 45 -5.25 -5.44 3.33
C LEU A 45 -6.69 -5.96 3.35
N PHE A 46 -7.31 -6.07 2.17
CA PHE A 46 -8.69 -6.52 2.01
C PHE A 46 -8.88 -8.02 2.31
N ASP A 47 -7.81 -8.82 2.24
CA ASP A 47 -7.84 -10.21 2.68
C ASP A 47 -7.75 -10.32 4.21
N GLN A 48 -7.16 -9.31 4.87
CA GLN A 48 -7.00 -9.26 6.32
C GLN A 48 -8.22 -8.65 7.02
N ILE A 49 -8.84 -7.63 6.42
CA ILE A 49 -9.98 -6.90 6.99
C ILE A 49 -11.14 -7.01 6.00
N LYS A 50 -12.07 -7.93 6.27
CA LYS A 50 -13.19 -8.26 5.36
C LYS A 50 -14.17 -7.11 5.22
N GLU A 51 -14.34 -6.31 6.25
CA GLU A 51 -15.19 -5.14 6.25
C GLU A 51 -14.73 -4.13 5.19
N LEU A 52 -13.42 -3.90 5.06
CA LEU A 52 -12.88 -3.03 3.99
C LEU A 52 -13.04 -3.65 2.59
N ARG A 53 -13.12 -4.98 2.49
CA ARG A 53 -13.35 -5.66 1.21
C ARG A 53 -14.77 -5.40 0.70
N GLU A 54 -15.74 -5.20 1.59
CA GLU A 54 -17.13 -4.90 1.23
C GLU A 54 -17.29 -3.49 0.64
N ASP A 55 -16.37 -2.58 0.95
CA ASP A 55 -16.36 -1.19 0.46
C ASP A 55 -15.85 -1.04 -0.98
N ILE A 56 -15.31 -2.10 -1.59
CA ILE A 56 -14.71 -2.06 -2.93
C ILE A 56 -15.24 -3.14 -3.87
N VAL A 57 -15.19 -2.84 -5.16
CA VAL A 57 -15.55 -3.77 -6.24
C VAL A 57 -14.37 -3.95 -7.19
N VAL A 58 -14.16 -5.17 -7.67
CA VAL A 58 -13.18 -5.45 -8.72
C VAL A 58 -13.82 -5.06 -10.07
N PRO A 59 -13.25 -4.11 -10.83
CA PRO A 59 -13.82 -3.71 -12.12
C PRO A 59 -13.88 -4.88 -13.11
N GLU A 60 -14.93 -4.95 -13.92
CA GLU A 60 -15.12 -6.03 -14.90
C GLU A 60 -13.96 -6.13 -15.90
N TYR A 61 -13.29 -5.01 -16.20
CA TYR A 61 -12.11 -4.95 -17.07
C TYR A 61 -10.96 -5.86 -16.62
N CYS A 62 -10.84 -6.16 -15.32
CA CYS A 62 -9.83 -7.08 -14.80
C CYS A 62 -9.96 -8.51 -15.38
N TYR A 63 -11.13 -8.87 -15.93
CA TYR A 63 -11.40 -10.17 -16.51
C TYR A 63 -11.35 -10.20 -18.05
N ALA A 64 -11.19 -9.04 -18.70
CA ALA A 64 -11.23 -8.92 -20.16
C ALA A 64 -10.13 -9.74 -20.87
N GLY A 65 -8.99 -9.97 -20.21
CA GLY A 65 -7.89 -10.77 -20.75
C GLY A 65 -8.06 -12.29 -20.63
N GLY A 66 -9.21 -12.79 -20.15
CA GLY A 66 -9.44 -14.22 -19.92
C GLY A 66 -8.62 -14.83 -18.77
N GLY A 67 -7.87 -13.99 -18.05
CA GLY A 67 -7.09 -14.36 -16.88
C GLY A 67 -7.90 -14.31 -15.57
N LYS A 68 -7.24 -14.73 -14.48
CA LYS A 68 -7.76 -14.56 -13.12
C LYS A 68 -7.14 -13.31 -12.50
N LEU A 69 -7.88 -12.67 -11.59
CA LEU A 69 -7.35 -11.61 -10.75
C LEU A 69 -6.12 -12.13 -10.00
N GLN A 70 -4.99 -11.42 -10.12
CA GLN A 70 -3.71 -11.84 -9.55
C GLN A 70 -3.57 -11.43 -8.08
N SER A 71 -3.79 -10.15 -7.80
CA SER A 71 -3.72 -9.60 -6.45
C SER A 71 -4.69 -8.43 -6.29
N LEU A 72 -5.09 -8.19 -5.04
CA LEU A 72 -5.89 -7.04 -4.64
C LEU A 72 -5.19 -6.41 -3.43
N ASN A 73 -4.45 -5.33 -3.69
CA ASN A 73 -3.60 -4.70 -2.70
C ASN A 73 -4.08 -3.29 -2.36
N ALA A 74 -3.75 -2.85 -1.16
CA ALA A 74 -3.88 -1.48 -0.72
C ALA A 74 -2.51 -0.81 -0.68
N TRP A 75 -2.52 0.48 -0.96
CA TRP A 75 -1.42 1.40 -0.71
C TRP A 75 -1.94 2.47 0.25
N PHE A 76 -1.29 2.59 1.41
CA PHE A 76 -1.72 3.52 2.44
C PHE A 76 -0.49 4.11 3.15
N GLY A 77 -0.40 5.43 3.19
CA GLY A 77 0.71 6.12 3.81
C GLY A 77 0.49 7.64 3.84
N PRO A 78 1.31 8.36 4.60
CA PRO A 78 1.24 9.81 4.69
C PRO A 78 1.88 10.48 3.45
N HIS A 79 1.74 11.79 3.36
CA HIS A 79 2.41 12.58 2.32
C HIS A 79 3.94 12.31 2.28
N GLY A 80 4.49 12.24 1.08
CA GLY A 80 5.93 12.04 0.85
C GLY A 80 6.40 10.59 0.71
N THR A 81 5.50 9.60 0.77
CA THR A 81 5.84 8.22 0.39
C THR A 81 6.11 8.11 -1.10
N VAL A 82 7.20 7.44 -1.47
CA VAL A 82 7.60 7.31 -2.87
C VAL A 82 7.76 5.83 -3.25
N THR A 83 7.07 5.43 -4.30
CA THR A 83 7.36 4.21 -5.05
C THR A 83 8.19 4.59 -6.28
N PRO A 84 9.49 4.25 -6.33
CA PRO A 84 10.34 4.48 -7.49
C PRO A 84 9.76 3.91 -8.78
N LEU A 85 10.22 4.45 -9.91
CA LEU A 85 9.87 3.94 -11.23
C LEU A 85 10.28 2.47 -11.36
N HIS A 86 9.31 1.63 -11.72
CA HIS A 86 9.48 0.20 -11.97
C HIS A 86 8.38 -0.30 -12.92
N HIS A 87 8.44 -1.58 -13.28
CA HIS A 87 7.39 -2.26 -14.02
C HIS A 87 6.92 -3.49 -13.24
N ASP A 88 5.61 -3.74 -13.30
CA ASP A 88 4.99 -4.96 -12.77
C ASP A 88 4.91 -6.05 -13.86
N PRO A 89 4.91 -7.35 -13.48
CA PRO A 89 4.73 -8.46 -14.41
C PRO A 89 3.28 -8.62 -14.89
N HIS A 90 2.32 -7.91 -14.30
CA HIS A 90 0.89 -8.02 -14.59
C HIS A 90 0.30 -6.65 -14.97
N HIS A 91 -0.80 -6.67 -15.73
CA HIS A 91 -1.62 -5.47 -15.92
C HIS A 91 -2.24 -5.04 -14.59
N ASN A 92 -2.28 -3.74 -14.34
CA ASN A 92 -2.73 -3.18 -13.08
C ASN A 92 -3.81 -2.12 -13.30
N LEU A 93 -4.78 -2.05 -12.39
CA LEU A 93 -5.73 -0.95 -12.28
C LEU A 93 -5.53 -0.32 -10.91
N PHE A 94 -5.11 0.95 -10.90
CA PHE A 94 -4.88 1.71 -9.69
C PHE A 94 -6.06 2.66 -9.45
N ALA A 95 -6.64 2.62 -8.25
CA ALA A 95 -7.76 3.46 -7.86
C ALA A 95 -7.37 4.31 -6.63
N GLN A 96 -7.44 5.63 -6.78
CA GLN A 96 -7.21 6.59 -5.69
C GLN A 96 -8.50 6.79 -4.89
N VAL A 97 -8.43 6.74 -3.56
CA VAL A 97 -9.61 6.89 -2.67
C VAL A 97 -9.59 8.19 -1.85
N SER A 98 -8.42 8.64 -1.41
CA SER A 98 -8.22 9.88 -0.62
C SER A 98 -7.02 10.67 -1.15
N ASP A 99 -6.99 11.97 -0.92
CA ASP A 99 -6.11 13.00 -1.55
C ASP A 99 -4.58 12.72 -1.60
N GLU A 100 -3.90 13.57 -2.39
CA GLU A 100 -2.42 13.79 -2.41
C GLU A 100 -1.92 14.69 -1.26
#